data_AF-A0A933A916-F1
#
_entry.id   AF-A0A933A916-F1
#
_cell.length_a   1.000
_cell.length_b   1.000
_cell.length_c   1.000
_cell.angle_alpha   90.00
_cell.angle_beta   90.00
_cell.angle_gamma   90.00
#
_symmetry.space_group_name_H-M   'P 1'
#
loop_
_entity.id
_entity.type
_entity.pdbx_description
1 polymer ?
#
loop_
_entity_poly.entity_id
_entity_poly.type
_entity_poly.pdbx_seq_one_letter_code
_entity_poly.pdbx_strand_id
1 'polypeptide(L)'
;MSNEGDPITSPEFQPPLTLDLFDIEKHRAYWGVMQRYSGAKYLAQILAPMAKSGSFNLEQELRKLAEHNDPQIREHFKHVPAYLRDLLVRASYDYIAGTGCYGQLVHELIAEEPHEVLFLVLNYDNLLERALSEYDKKFEFANLENYVASNREAKVVKLHGSINWYRLIGSPKNPWESCISSLDIFNRPPDNEIQVYDSQEYTANLVVTGLRVYPLLTAPLAGKGTMDMVCPSAHVKAAQEFLADCYKFLIIGTSGTDDDVMSLLNSSHPEVDAYAPYVHVVDISKDQAKTILDRFQNEVQAWRWLVTGSMTYGQGFKNYVSGNEMKDFAKYCHR
;
A
#
# COMPACT_ATOMS: atom_id res chain seq x y z
N MET A 1 -15.39 11.83 12.96
CA MET A 1 -15.35 10.77 11.93
C MET A 1 -16.59 9.92 12.14
N SER A 2 -17.61 10.07 11.29
CA SER A 2 -18.75 9.14 11.31
C SER A 2 -18.29 7.84 10.65
N ASN A 3 -18.61 6.71 11.26
CA ASN A 3 -18.21 5.37 10.83
C ASN A 3 -18.53 5.11 9.35
N GLU A 4 -17.58 4.50 8.63
CA GLU A 4 -17.61 4.17 7.20
C GLU A 4 -18.59 3.03 6.88
N GLY A 5 -19.82 3.12 7.39
CA GLY A 5 -20.77 2.00 7.40
C GLY A 5 -20.45 0.93 8.46
N ASP A 6 -19.17 0.75 8.80
CA ASP A 6 -18.70 -0.23 9.79
C ASP A 6 -18.39 0.37 11.16
N PRO A 7 -18.79 -0.28 12.27
CA PRO A 7 -18.43 0.18 13.60
C PRO A 7 -16.92 0.12 13.83
N ILE A 8 -16.36 1.18 14.40
CA ILE A 8 -15.01 1.14 14.97
C ILE A 8 -15.03 0.16 16.14
N THR A 9 -14.15 -0.84 16.11
CA THR A 9 -14.07 -1.92 17.12
C THR A 9 -12.94 -1.68 18.12
N SER A 10 -11.76 -1.27 17.66
CA SER A 10 -10.63 -0.85 18.51
C SER A 10 -10.04 0.49 18.04
N PRO A 11 -10.53 1.65 18.57
CA PRO A 11 -10.04 2.98 18.16
C PRO A 11 -8.55 3.19 18.43
N GLU A 12 -7.95 2.45 19.36
CA GLU A 12 -6.52 2.48 19.66
C GLU A 12 -5.63 1.94 18.53
N PHE A 13 -6.19 1.24 17.54
CA PHE A 13 -5.51 0.76 16.34
C PHE A 13 -5.92 1.53 15.08
N GLN A 14 -6.38 2.78 15.22
CA GLN A 14 -6.61 3.66 14.07
C GLN A 14 -5.42 3.62 13.10
N PRO A 15 -5.64 3.48 11.77
CA PRO A 15 -4.56 3.44 10.79
C PRO A 15 -3.55 4.58 11.01
N PRO A 16 -2.26 4.27 11.22
CA PRO A 16 -1.26 5.28 11.55
C PRO A 16 -0.92 6.14 10.33
N LEU A 17 -0.67 7.42 10.55
CA LEU A 17 0.12 8.20 9.59
C LEU A 17 1.59 7.77 9.70
N THR A 18 2.39 8.07 8.68
CA THR A 18 3.83 7.77 8.69
C THR A 18 4.52 8.28 9.97
N LEU A 19 4.19 9.49 10.42
CA LEU A 19 4.77 10.07 11.64
C LEU A 19 4.32 9.39 12.94
N ASP A 20 3.21 8.65 12.92
CA ASP A 20 2.63 7.99 14.10
C ASP A 20 3.29 6.63 14.38
N LEU A 21 3.97 6.04 13.39
CA LEU A 21 4.53 4.68 13.45
C LEU A 21 5.47 4.45 14.64
N PHE A 22 6.14 5.50 15.13
CA PHE A 22 7.04 5.44 16.27
C PHE A 22 6.67 6.43 17.40
N ASP A 23 5.51 7.11 17.31
CA ASP A 23 5.00 8.01 18.35
C ASP A 23 4.22 7.22 19.42
N ILE A 24 4.96 6.45 20.22
CA ILE A 24 4.41 5.57 21.27
C ILE A 24 3.63 6.34 22.35
N GLU A 25 3.94 7.63 22.57
CA GLU A 25 3.23 8.42 23.57
C GLU A 25 1.78 8.69 23.17
N LYS A 26 1.55 8.99 21.88
CA LYS A 26 0.19 9.14 21.34
C LYS A 26 -0.49 7.80 21.09
N HIS A 27 0.27 6.77 20.70
CA HIS A 27 -0.27 5.47 20.31
C HIS A 27 0.23 4.34 21.24
N ARG A 28 -0.20 4.36 22.51
CA ARG A 28 0.25 3.37 23.51
C ARG A 28 0.00 1.92 23.12
N ALA A 29 -1.05 1.62 22.35
CA ALA A 29 -1.32 0.27 21.87
C ALA A 29 -0.23 -0.27 20.94
N TYR A 30 0.46 0.60 20.20
CA TYR A 30 1.52 0.21 19.26
C TYR A 30 2.74 -0.33 20.00
N TRP A 31 2.96 0.14 21.24
CA TRP A 31 4.01 -0.39 22.10
C TRP A 31 3.87 -1.89 22.35
N GLY A 32 2.63 -2.38 22.54
CA GLY A 32 2.37 -3.79 22.76
C GLY A 32 2.78 -4.66 21.56
N VAL A 33 2.72 -4.11 20.34
CA VAL A 33 3.22 -4.75 19.12
C VAL A 33 4.75 -4.64 19.06
N MET A 34 5.29 -3.43 19.24
CA MET A 34 6.72 -3.13 19.13
C MET A 34 7.59 -3.91 20.15
N GLN A 35 7.07 -4.19 21.34
CA GLN A 35 7.80 -4.94 22.37
C GLN A 35 8.24 -6.34 21.94
N ARG A 36 7.62 -6.92 20.91
CA ARG A 36 7.99 -8.22 20.32
C ARG A 36 9.21 -8.15 19.41
N TYR A 37 9.63 -6.95 19.05
CA TYR A 37 10.64 -6.68 18.04
C TYR A 37 11.76 -5.84 18.65
N SER A 38 12.73 -6.51 19.28
CA SER A 38 13.82 -5.86 20.03
C SER A 38 14.58 -4.81 19.22
N GLY A 39 14.89 -5.08 17.94
CA GLY A 39 15.52 -4.12 17.04
C GLY A 39 14.66 -2.89 16.76
N ALA A 40 13.36 -3.07 16.46
CA ALA A 40 12.44 -1.96 16.23
C ALA A 40 12.25 -1.12 17.50
N LYS A 41 12.15 -1.76 18.67
CA LYS A 41 12.10 -1.11 19.98
C LYS A 41 13.35 -0.26 20.25
N TYR A 42 14.53 -0.77 19.90
CA TYR A 42 15.78 -0.03 20.04
C TYR A 42 15.79 1.20 19.12
N LEU A 43 15.49 1.02 17.83
CA LEU A 43 15.46 2.11 16.85
C LEU A 43 14.37 3.16 17.15
N ALA A 44 13.26 2.78 17.77
CA ALA A 44 12.25 3.72 18.22
C ALA A 44 12.80 4.75 19.23
N GLN A 45 13.83 4.42 20.01
CA GLN A 45 14.48 5.40 20.90
C GLN A 45 15.21 6.51 20.14
N ILE A 46 15.65 6.21 18.90
CA ILE A 46 16.31 7.16 18.00
C ILE A 46 15.25 7.97 17.24
N LEU A 47 14.19 7.29 16.77
CA LEU A 47 13.17 7.90 15.91
C LEU A 47 12.14 8.74 16.68
N ALA A 48 11.77 8.36 17.92
CA ALA A 48 10.72 9.04 18.68
C ALA A 48 11.04 10.53 18.99
N PRO A 49 12.27 10.93 19.37
CA PRO A 49 12.60 12.34 19.53
C PRO A 49 12.42 13.16 18.24
N MET A 50 12.71 12.55 17.09
CA MET A 50 12.54 13.19 15.77
C MET A 50 11.05 13.32 15.42
N ALA A 51 10.26 12.28 15.69
CA ALA A 51 8.79 12.31 15.58
C ALA A 51 8.17 13.49 16.32
N LYS A 52 8.64 13.77 17.54
CA LYS A 52 8.15 14.87 18.36
C LYS A 52 8.54 16.25 17.84
N SER A 53 9.68 16.40 17.16
CA SER A 53 10.11 17.70 16.65
C SER A 53 9.35 18.13 15.39
N GLY A 54 8.66 17.19 14.71
CA GLY A 54 7.86 17.46 13.51
C GLY A 54 8.69 17.90 12.30
N SER A 55 10.02 17.79 12.36
CA SER A 55 10.94 18.42 11.41
C SER A 55 11.74 17.40 10.58
N PHE A 56 11.25 16.17 10.43
CA PHE A 56 12.03 15.10 9.81
C PHE A 56 11.18 14.27 8.85
N ASN A 57 11.83 13.78 7.80
CA ASN A 57 11.26 12.81 6.89
C ASN A 57 11.58 11.41 7.47
N LEU A 58 10.59 10.76 8.09
CA LEU A 58 10.77 9.43 8.69
C LEU A 58 11.34 8.43 7.69
N GLU A 59 10.92 8.52 6.43
CA GLU A 59 11.35 7.58 5.41
C GLU A 59 12.84 7.71 5.09
N GLN A 60 13.34 8.95 5.10
CA GLN A 60 14.76 9.22 4.92
C GLN A 60 15.59 8.71 6.11
N GLU A 61 15.08 8.84 7.34
CA GLU A 61 15.77 8.32 8.52
C GLU A 61 15.75 6.80 8.59
N LEU A 62 14.63 6.16 8.24
CA LEU A 62 14.57 4.70 8.12
C LEU A 62 15.59 4.20 7.09
N ARG A 63 15.79 4.91 5.98
CA ARG A 63 16.80 4.54 4.99
C ARG A 63 18.21 4.64 5.56
N LYS A 64 18.53 5.74 6.23
CA LYS A 64 19.83 5.92 6.91
C LYS A 64 20.09 4.82 7.93
N LEU A 65 19.05 4.33 8.63
CA LEU A 65 19.18 3.22 9.57
C LEU A 65 19.38 1.87 8.85
N ALA A 66 18.68 1.64 7.74
CA ALA A 66 18.84 0.44 6.93
C ALA A 66 20.24 0.33 6.31
N GLU A 67 20.78 1.45 5.84
CA GLU A 67 22.09 1.57 5.17
C GLU A 67 23.21 2.00 6.14
N HIS A 68 22.94 2.01 7.44
CA HIS A 68 23.87 2.55 8.44
C HIS A 68 25.22 1.81 8.42
N ASN A 69 26.36 2.49 8.61
CA ASN A 69 27.69 1.86 8.56
C ASN A 69 27.90 0.79 9.65
N ASP A 70 27.29 0.97 10.82
CA ASP A 70 27.32 -0.01 11.92
C ASP A 70 26.44 -1.23 11.59
N PRO A 71 27.02 -2.46 11.50
CA PRO A 71 26.25 -3.68 11.24
C PRO A 71 25.18 -3.98 12.30
N GLN A 72 25.38 -3.56 13.54
CA GLN A 72 24.41 -3.79 14.62
C GLN A 72 23.13 -2.97 14.41
N ILE A 73 23.26 -1.74 13.91
CA ILE A 73 22.10 -0.90 13.57
C ILE A 73 21.32 -1.50 12.40
N ARG A 74 22.02 -1.99 11.37
CA ARG A 74 21.38 -2.69 10.24
C ARG A 74 20.67 -3.97 10.69
N GLU A 75 21.26 -4.72 11.63
CA GLU A 75 20.63 -5.90 12.22
C GLU A 75 19.34 -5.53 12.98
N HIS A 76 19.37 -4.45 13.77
CA HIS A 76 18.17 -3.93 14.44
C HIS A 76 17.09 -3.49 13.45
N PHE A 77 17.48 -2.93 12.29
CA PHE A 77 16.54 -2.50 11.27
C PHE A 77 15.71 -3.65 10.69
N LYS A 78 16.24 -4.88 10.63
CA LYS A 78 15.50 -6.07 10.18
C LYS A 78 14.26 -6.38 11.02
N HIS A 79 14.13 -5.81 12.22
CA HIS A 79 12.91 -5.95 13.01
C HIS A 79 11.80 -4.97 12.60
N VAL A 80 12.12 -3.90 11.87
CA VAL A 80 11.15 -2.84 11.52
C VAL A 80 10.06 -3.36 10.58
N PRO A 81 10.35 -4.05 9.46
CA PRO A 81 9.28 -4.56 8.59
C PRO A 81 8.32 -5.53 9.30
N ALA A 82 8.84 -6.40 10.19
CA ALA A 82 8.01 -7.30 11.00
C ALA A 82 7.11 -6.56 12.00
N TYR A 83 7.64 -5.52 12.65
CA TYR A 83 6.84 -4.62 13.49
C TYR A 83 5.75 -3.92 12.69
N LEU A 84 6.10 -3.29 11.57
CA LEU A 84 5.16 -2.54 10.73
C LEU A 84 4.05 -3.45 10.20
N ARG A 85 4.41 -4.65 9.73
CA ARG A 85 3.42 -5.63 9.25
C ARG A 85 2.39 -5.93 10.34
N ASP A 86 2.85 -6.31 11.53
CA ASP A 86 1.95 -6.69 12.61
C ASP A 86 1.10 -5.51 13.11
N LEU A 87 1.67 -4.31 13.15
CA LEU A 87 0.92 -3.10 13.48
C LEU A 87 -0.21 -2.86 12.46
N LEU A 88 0.12 -2.94 11.17
CA LEU A 88 -0.84 -2.71 10.08
C LEU A 88 -1.91 -3.80 10.02
N VAL A 89 -1.59 -5.04 10.39
CA VAL A 89 -2.58 -6.11 10.58
C VAL A 89 -3.58 -5.73 11.68
N ARG A 90 -3.11 -5.26 12.84
CA ARG A 90 -4.04 -4.79 13.89
C ARG A 90 -4.89 -3.62 13.39
N ALA A 91 -4.29 -2.66 12.69
CA ALA A 91 -5.04 -1.55 12.12
C ALA A 91 -6.07 -2.00 11.07
N SER A 92 -5.81 -3.08 10.32
CA SER A 92 -6.71 -3.57 9.28
C SER A 92 -7.86 -4.45 9.81
N TYR A 93 -7.62 -5.21 10.88
CA TYR A 93 -8.57 -6.20 11.41
C TYR A 93 -9.24 -5.79 12.72
N ASP A 94 -8.56 -5.00 13.55
CA ASP A 94 -9.06 -4.60 14.86
C ASP A 94 -9.65 -3.18 14.86
N TYR A 95 -9.30 -2.31 13.90
CA TYR A 95 -9.88 -0.96 13.86
C TYR A 95 -11.34 -0.99 13.37
N ILE A 96 -11.59 -1.64 12.24
CA ILE A 96 -12.90 -1.78 11.60
C ILE A 96 -13.21 -3.26 11.33
N ALA A 97 -14.47 -3.65 11.50
CA ALA A 97 -14.89 -5.04 11.29
C ALA A 97 -14.97 -5.41 9.80
N GLY A 98 -15.50 -4.51 8.98
CA GLY A 98 -15.68 -4.71 7.54
C GLY A 98 -14.58 -4.09 6.71
N THR A 99 -14.94 -3.73 5.48
CA THR A 99 -14.03 -3.19 4.46
C THR A 99 -14.22 -1.69 4.24
N GLY A 100 -15.12 -1.06 5.01
CA GLY A 100 -15.36 0.37 5.01
C GLY A 100 -15.73 0.90 3.62
N CYS A 101 -15.10 2.00 3.22
CA CYS A 101 -15.37 2.64 1.93
C CYS A 101 -14.96 1.79 0.70
N TYR A 102 -14.11 0.77 0.87
CA TYR A 102 -13.70 -0.10 -0.23
C TYR A 102 -14.86 -0.96 -0.76
N GLY A 103 -15.79 -1.40 0.10
CA GLY A 103 -16.98 -2.13 -0.32
C GLY A 103 -17.85 -1.31 -1.28
N GLN A 104 -18.04 -0.02 -0.98
CA GLN A 104 -18.77 0.89 -1.86
C GLN A 104 -18.01 1.18 -3.16
N LEU A 105 -16.69 1.37 -3.09
CA LEU A 105 -15.85 1.56 -4.28
C LEU A 105 -15.97 0.37 -5.25
N VAL A 106 -15.88 -0.85 -4.71
CA VAL A 106 -16.02 -2.10 -5.49
C VAL A 106 -17.41 -2.21 -6.09
N HIS A 107 -18.46 -1.91 -5.33
CA HIS A 107 -19.84 -1.94 -5.83
C HIS A 107 -20.05 -0.99 -7.01
N GLU A 108 -19.63 0.28 -6.89
CA GLU A 108 -19.82 1.28 -7.95
C GLU A 108 -18.97 1.00 -9.20
N LEU A 109 -17.76 0.46 -9.05
CA LEU A 109 -16.84 0.23 -10.19
C LEU A 109 -17.01 -1.12 -10.90
N ILE A 110 -17.56 -2.13 -10.23
CA ILE A 110 -17.61 -3.49 -10.76
C ILE A 110 -19.05 -4.01 -10.86
N ALA A 111 -19.90 -3.72 -9.89
CA ALA A 111 -21.24 -4.29 -9.84
C ALA A 111 -22.24 -3.49 -10.69
N GLU A 112 -22.26 -2.17 -10.52
CA GLU A 112 -23.21 -1.30 -11.21
C GLU A 112 -22.79 -1.02 -12.66
N GLU A 113 -21.49 -0.89 -12.88
CA GLU A 113 -20.90 -0.47 -14.16
C GLU A 113 -19.74 -1.44 -14.48
N PRO A 114 -20.01 -2.60 -15.10
CA PRO A 114 -19.00 -3.64 -15.25
C PRO A 114 -17.93 -3.24 -16.26
N HIS A 115 -16.80 -2.78 -15.72
CA HIS A 115 -15.59 -2.42 -16.48
C HIS A 115 -14.42 -3.29 -16.08
N GLU A 116 -13.41 -3.37 -16.95
CA GLU A 116 -12.11 -3.81 -16.49
C GLU A 116 -11.47 -2.68 -15.64
N VAL A 117 -11.04 -3.02 -14.42
CA VAL A 117 -10.50 -2.08 -13.44
C VAL A 117 -9.12 -2.56 -12.98
N LEU A 118 -8.14 -1.66 -13.01
CA LEU A 118 -6.86 -1.85 -12.34
C LEU A 118 -6.84 -1.01 -11.07
N PHE A 119 -6.73 -1.66 -9.92
CA PHE A 119 -6.41 -1.02 -8.67
C PHE A 119 -4.88 -0.99 -8.48
N LEU A 120 -4.29 0.19 -8.61
CA LEU A 120 -2.89 0.43 -8.23
C LEU A 120 -2.85 0.93 -6.79
N VAL A 121 -2.39 0.07 -5.88
CA VAL A 121 -2.52 0.27 -4.43
C VAL A 121 -1.15 0.54 -3.80
N LEU A 122 -1.06 1.63 -3.04
CA LEU A 122 0.14 2.00 -2.29
C LEU A 122 0.05 1.60 -0.80
N ASN A 123 -1.14 1.25 -0.35
CA ASN A 123 -1.39 0.78 1.01
C ASN A 123 -0.89 -0.67 1.16
N TYR A 124 -0.39 -0.98 2.35
CA TYR A 124 0.05 -2.32 2.70
C TYR A 124 -1.09 -3.24 3.18
N ASP A 125 -2.18 -2.65 3.69
CA ASP A 125 -3.35 -3.39 4.19
C ASP A 125 -4.05 -4.17 3.07
N ASN A 126 -4.94 -5.10 3.44
CA ASN A 126 -5.69 -5.92 2.50
C ASN A 126 -7.20 -5.59 2.46
N LEU A 127 -7.60 -4.37 2.84
CA LEU A 127 -9.01 -3.98 2.91
C LEU A 127 -9.71 -4.03 1.54
N LEU A 128 -9.01 -3.61 0.48
CA LEU A 128 -9.52 -3.70 -0.88
C LEU A 128 -9.65 -5.16 -1.35
N GLU A 129 -8.65 -6.01 -1.10
CA GLU A 129 -8.73 -7.43 -1.44
C GLU A 129 -9.88 -8.13 -0.71
N ARG A 130 -10.10 -7.80 0.56
CA ARG A 130 -11.24 -8.28 1.33
C ARG A 130 -12.55 -7.81 0.71
N ALA A 131 -12.67 -6.53 0.31
CA ALA A 131 -13.87 -6.00 -0.33
C ALA A 131 -14.18 -6.74 -1.65
N LEU A 132 -13.17 -7.00 -2.47
CA LEU A 132 -13.30 -7.78 -3.70
C LEU A 132 -13.73 -9.24 -3.41
N SER A 133 -13.12 -9.89 -2.41
CA SER A 133 -13.42 -11.27 -2.01
C SER A 133 -14.82 -11.44 -1.38
N GLU A 134 -15.31 -10.39 -0.71
CA GLU A 134 -16.67 -10.30 -0.16
C GLU A 134 -17.71 -10.12 -1.28
N TYR A 135 -17.38 -9.32 -2.30
CA TYR A 135 -18.22 -9.11 -3.48
C TYR A 135 -18.37 -10.38 -4.33
N ASP A 136 -17.27 -11.04 -4.71
CA ASP A 136 -17.29 -12.25 -5.52
C ASP A 136 -16.13 -13.19 -5.15
N LYS A 137 -16.44 -14.48 -4.95
CA LYS A 137 -15.45 -15.52 -4.59
C LYS A 137 -14.40 -15.75 -5.65
N LYS A 138 -14.63 -15.33 -6.90
CA LYS A 138 -13.57 -15.37 -7.93
C LYS A 138 -12.39 -14.48 -7.57
N PHE A 139 -12.56 -13.46 -6.72
CA PHE A 139 -11.48 -12.60 -6.23
C PHE A 139 -10.78 -13.17 -4.99
N GLU A 140 -10.51 -14.48 -4.95
CA GLU A 140 -9.60 -15.04 -3.95
C GLU A 140 -8.15 -14.67 -4.29
N PHE A 141 -7.37 -14.27 -3.27
CA PHE A 141 -5.96 -13.86 -3.37
C PHE A 141 -5.04 -14.85 -2.67
N ALA A 142 -5.09 -16.13 -3.09
CA ALA A 142 -4.32 -17.21 -2.45
C ALA A 142 -2.85 -17.26 -2.88
N ASN A 143 -2.51 -16.62 -4.00
CA ASN A 143 -1.16 -16.53 -4.55
C ASN A 143 -0.99 -15.22 -5.35
N LEU A 144 0.23 -14.92 -5.79
CA LEU A 144 0.52 -13.71 -6.54
C LEU A 144 -0.17 -13.67 -7.91
N GLU A 145 -0.37 -14.81 -8.56
CA GLU A 145 -1.01 -14.89 -9.88
C GLU A 145 -2.49 -14.45 -9.81
N ASN A 146 -3.16 -14.73 -8.70
CA ASN A 146 -4.55 -14.33 -8.49
C ASN A 146 -4.75 -12.81 -8.53
N TYR A 147 -3.79 -12.01 -8.10
CA TYR A 147 -3.89 -10.55 -8.07
C TYR A 147 -4.12 -9.94 -9.46
N VAL A 148 -3.60 -10.59 -10.52
CA VAL A 148 -3.63 -10.07 -11.90
C VAL A 148 -4.18 -11.08 -12.91
N ALA A 149 -4.98 -12.03 -12.44
CA ALA A 149 -5.56 -13.07 -13.29
C ALA A 149 -6.41 -12.46 -14.42
N SER A 150 -6.20 -12.94 -15.65
CA SER A 150 -6.82 -12.39 -16.87
C SER A 150 -8.32 -12.69 -17.01
N ASN A 151 -8.85 -13.60 -16.20
CA ASN A 151 -10.26 -13.99 -16.21
C ASN A 151 -11.10 -13.22 -15.18
N ARG A 152 -10.64 -12.05 -14.74
CA ARG A 152 -11.28 -11.20 -13.73
C ARG A 152 -11.41 -9.78 -14.26
N GLU A 153 -12.52 -9.13 -13.89
CA GLU A 153 -12.83 -7.75 -14.24
C GLU A 153 -11.98 -6.77 -13.42
N ALA A 154 -11.45 -7.18 -12.27
CA ALA A 154 -10.54 -6.37 -11.48
C ALA A 154 -9.17 -7.03 -11.28
N LYS A 155 -8.12 -6.22 -11.43
CA LYS A 155 -6.73 -6.55 -11.12
C LYS A 155 -6.26 -5.65 -9.97
N VAL A 156 -5.42 -6.19 -9.09
CA VAL A 156 -4.83 -5.46 -7.97
C VAL A 156 -3.32 -5.53 -8.09
N VAL A 157 -2.66 -4.37 -8.11
CA VAL A 157 -1.20 -4.27 -8.17
C VAL A 157 -0.71 -3.47 -6.97
N LYS A 158 0.15 -4.09 -6.16
CA LYS A 158 0.74 -3.50 -4.96
C LYS A 158 2.22 -3.23 -5.17
N LEU A 159 2.58 -1.96 -5.22
CA LEU A 159 3.97 -1.56 -5.53
C LEU A 159 4.94 -1.83 -4.37
N HIS A 160 4.45 -1.65 -3.15
CA HIS A 160 5.24 -1.62 -1.93
C HIS A 160 5.18 -2.93 -1.12
N GLY A 161 4.55 -3.97 -1.66
CA GLY A 161 4.29 -5.20 -0.92
C GLY A 161 2.96 -5.17 -0.18
N SER A 162 2.76 -6.12 0.74
CA SER A 162 1.48 -6.31 1.41
C SER A 162 1.65 -7.01 2.76
N ILE A 163 0.74 -6.77 3.71
CA ILE A 163 0.76 -7.42 5.03
C ILE A 163 0.60 -8.94 4.99
N ASN A 164 0.14 -9.49 3.86
CA ASN A 164 -0.04 -10.93 3.61
C ASN A 164 1.02 -11.52 2.67
N TRP A 165 2.07 -10.77 2.29
CA TRP A 165 3.17 -11.27 1.45
C TRP A 165 4.40 -11.61 2.29
N TYR A 166 5.04 -12.72 1.98
CA TYR A 166 6.15 -13.26 2.77
C TYR A 166 7.23 -13.90 1.93
N ARG A 167 8.45 -13.93 2.49
CA ARG A 167 9.53 -14.82 2.07
C ARG A 167 9.84 -15.83 3.16
N LEU A 168 10.27 -17.01 2.77
CA LEU A 168 10.72 -18.05 3.69
C LEU A 168 12.12 -17.71 4.23
N ILE A 169 12.34 -17.84 5.55
CA ILE A 169 13.63 -17.49 6.21
C ILE A 169 14.24 -18.62 7.05
N GLY A 170 13.62 -19.80 7.06
CA GLY A 170 14.22 -21.01 7.63
C GLY A 170 13.30 -21.79 8.56
N SER A 171 13.90 -22.69 9.35
CA SER A 171 13.16 -23.60 10.23
C SER A 171 12.55 -22.85 11.42
N PRO A 172 11.29 -23.15 11.82
CA PRO A 172 10.69 -22.59 13.03
C PRO A 172 11.42 -23.02 14.31
N LYS A 173 12.23 -24.08 14.27
CA LYS A 173 13.07 -24.53 15.40
C LYS A 173 14.19 -23.55 15.73
N ASN A 174 14.60 -22.72 14.78
CA ASN A 174 15.61 -21.70 15.02
C ASN A 174 14.97 -20.48 15.69
N PRO A 175 15.65 -19.81 16.63
CA PRO A 175 15.21 -18.52 17.17
C PRO A 175 15.00 -17.48 16.07
N TRP A 176 14.06 -16.56 16.26
CA TRP A 176 13.74 -15.48 15.31
C TRP A 176 15.00 -14.71 14.91
N GLU A 177 15.79 -14.30 15.90
CA GLU A 177 17.03 -13.53 15.74
C GLU A 177 18.03 -14.26 14.83
N SER A 178 18.13 -15.59 14.96
CA SER A 178 19.03 -16.39 14.12
C SER A 178 18.54 -16.50 12.68
N CYS A 179 17.23 -16.47 12.44
CA CYS A 179 16.69 -16.52 11.08
C CYS A 179 16.89 -15.19 10.35
N ILE A 180 16.69 -14.06 11.04
CA ILE A 180 16.83 -12.74 10.43
C ILE A 180 18.30 -12.29 10.31
N SER A 181 19.21 -12.80 11.15
CA SER A 181 20.62 -12.39 11.07
C SER A 181 21.27 -12.73 9.72
N SER A 182 20.88 -13.84 9.10
CA SER A 182 21.32 -14.21 7.75
C SER A 182 20.55 -13.55 6.61
N LEU A 183 19.49 -12.81 6.93
CA LEU A 183 18.62 -12.20 5.93
C LEU A 183 19.28 -10.97 5.32
N ASP A 184 19.42 -10.99 3.99
CA ASP A 184 19.61 -9.77 3.21
C ASP A 184 18.23 -9.21 2.84
N ILE A 185 17.87 -8.10 3.49
CA ILE A 185 16.58 -7.42 3.32
C ILE A 185 16.54 -6.52 2.07
N PHE A 186 17.70 -6.21 1.48
CA PHE A 186 17.80 -5.46 0.23
C PHE A 186 17.74 -6.39 -0.99
N ASN A 187 18.08 -7.67 -0.79
CA ASN A 187 17.88 -8.66 -1.82
C ASN A 187 16.41 -9.06 -1.91
N ARG A 188 15.74 -8.55 -2.95
CA ARG A 188 14.38 -8.95 -3.32
C ARG A 188 14.36 -10.46 -3.65
N PRO A 189 13.45 -11.25 -3.04
CA PRO A 189 13.29 -12.65 -3.42
C PRO A 189 12.71 -12.77 -4.84
N PRO A 190 13.06 -13.83 -5.59
CA PRO A 190 12.34 -14.21 -6.80
C PRO A 190 10.83 -14.33 -6.58
N ASP A 191 10.02 -13.97 -7.58
CA ASP A 191 8.55 -13.95 -7.45
C ASP A 191 7.97 -15.30 -7.01
N ASN A 192 8.56 -16.43 -7.44
CA ASN A 192 8.13 -17.78 -7.06
C ASN A 192 8.49 -18.19 -5.61
N GLU A 193 9.30 -17.40 -4.90
CA GLU A 193 9.59 -17.59 -3.48
C GLU A 193 8.63 -16.80 -2.57
N ILE A 194 7.85 -15.89 -3.15
CA ILE A 194 6.89 -15.08 -2.41
C ILE A 194 5.66 -15.92 -2.07
N GLN A 195 5.37 -16.05 -0.77
CA GLN A 195 4.19 -16.70 -0.26
C GLN A 195 3.12 -15.67 0.05
N VAL A 196 1.88 -15.95 -0.36
CA VAL A 196 0.71 -15.18 0.06
C VAL A 196 -0.02 -15.96 1.15
N TYR A 197 -0.18 -15.35 2.32
CA TYR A 197 -0.82 -16.01 3.45
C TYR A 197 -1.56 -15.00 4.33
N ASP A 198 -2.89 -15.07 4.36
CA ASP A 198 -3.66 -14.17 5.19
C ASP A 198 -3.72 -14.67 6.65
N SER A 199 -3.13 -13.93 7.58
CA SER A 199 -3.03 -14.34 8.98
C SER A 199 -3.02 -13.14 9.92
N GLN A 200 -3.66 -13.27 11.08
CA GLN A 200 -3.56 -12.27 12.15
C GLN A 200 -2.47 -12.59 13.18
N GLU A 201 -1.75 -13.71 13.00
CA GLU A 201 -0.66 -14.09 13.90
C GLU A 201 0.51 -13.11 13.78
N TYR A 202 1.22 -12.90 14.89
CA TYR A 202 2.44 -12.09 14.91
C TYR A 202 3.54 -12.73 14.05
N THR A 203 4.21 -11.93 13.22
CA THR A 203 5.25 -12.39 12.28
C THR A 203 6.34 -13.21 12.97
N ALA A 204 6.81 -12.78 14.15
CA ALA A 204 7.87 -13.49 14.89
C ALA A 204 7.52 -14.96 15.23
N ASN A 205 6.24 -15.33 15.20
CA ASN A 205 5.76 -16.69 15.47
C ASN A 205 5.17 -17.37 14.23
N LEU A 206 5.01 -16.65 13.12
CA LEU A 206 4.29 -17.13 11.95
C LEU A 206 5.10 -18.19 11.19
N VAL A 207 4.42 -19.29 10.87
CA VAL A 207 4.97 -20.42 10.12
C VAL A 207 4.04 -20.70 8.94
N VAL A 208 4.59 -20.62 7.73
CA VAL A 208 3.89 -20.93 6.48
C VAL A 208 4.57 -22.15 5.88
N THR A 209 3.78 -23.15 5.48
CA THR A 209 4.28 -24.40 4.87
C THR A 209 5.40 -25.09 5.69
N GLY A 210 5.36 -24.96 7.02
CA GLY A 210 6.33 -25.55 7.95
C GLY A 210 7.62 -24.76 8.11
N LEU A 211 7.73 -23.58 7.49
CA LEU A 211 8.89 -22.69 7.56
C LEU A 211 8.52 -21.33 8.14
N ARG A 212 9.46 -20.74 8.87
CA ARG A 212 9.35 -19.38 9.39
C ARG A 212 9.40 -18.40 8.23
N VAL A 213 8.62 -17.33 8.33
CA VAL A 213 8.50 -16.31 7.30
C VAL A 213 8.99 -14.94 7.75
N TYR A 214 9.29 -14.09 6.78
CA TYR A 214 9.57 -12.67 6.93
C TYR A 214 8.67 -11.87 6.00
N PRO A 215 8.09 -10.75 6.43
CA PRO A 215 7.12 -10.04 5.63
C PRO A 215 7.80 -9.30 4.48
N LEU A 216 7.10 -9.22 3.37
CA LEU A 216 7.50 -8.52 2.17
C LEU A 216 6.68 -7.23 2.06
N LEU A 217 7.15 -6.24 2.79
CA LEU A 217 6.74 -4.85 2.66
C LEU A 217 7.98 -3.98 2.60
N THR A 218 7.98 -2.99 1.73
CA THR A 218 9.00 -1.94 1.78
C THR A 218 8.81 -1.22 3.10
N ALA A 219 9.88 -1.06 3.89
CA ALA A 219 9.83 0.01 4.87
C ALA A 219 9.58 1.31 4.07
N PRO A 220 8.82 2.28 4.61
CA PRO A 220 8.66 3.55 3.94
C PRO A 220 10.05 4.19 3.93
N LEU A 221 10.78 4.08 2.82
CA LEU A 221 12.17 4.52 2.66
C LEU A 221 12.20 5.63 1.61
N ALA A 222 12.81 6.77 1.92
CA ALA A 222 12.82 7.91 1.00
C ALA A 222 13.85 7.72 -0.12
N GLY A 223 13.41 7.85 -1.38
CA GLY A 223 14.26 7.97 -2.57
C GLY A 223 14.15 6.75 -3.48
N LYS A 224 13.49 6.88 -4.62
CA LYS A 224 13.02 5.71 -5.35
C LYS A 224 14.03 5.19 -6.37
N GLY A 225 13.81 3.94 -6.72
CA GLY A 225 14.45 3.21 -7.80
C GLY A 225 13.76 1.84 -7.86
N THR A 226 13.64 1.27 -9.06
CA THR A 226 13.01 -0.04 -9.30
C THR A 226 13.59 -1.19 -8.48
N MET A 227 14.78 -0.98 -7.88
CA MET A 227 15.45 -1.89 -6.95
C MET A 227 14.69 -2.08 -5.62
N ASP A 228 13.95 -1.06 -5.16
CA ASP A 228 13.23 -1.11 -3.87
C ASP A 228 11.79 -1.63 -4.03
N MET A 229 11.30 -1.79 -5.27
CA MET A 229 9.96 -2.32 -5.53
C MET A 229 9.88 -3.81 -5.20
N VAL A 230 9.01 -4.16 -4.25
CA VAL A 230 8.67 -5.56 -3.91
C VAL A 230 7.57 -6.10 -4.84
N CYS A 231 7.06 -5.26 -5.75
CA CYS A 231 6.04 -5.61 -6.74
C CYS A 231 6.48 -6.73 -7.69
N PRO A 232 5.77 -7.87 -7.76
CA PRO A 232 6.05 -8.95 -8.70
C PRO A 232 6.15 -8.47 -10.15
N SER A 233 7.05 -9.05 -10.93
CA SER A 233 7.26 -8.67 -12.32
C SER A 233 6.00 -8.85 -13.17
N ALA A 234 5.22 -9.91 -12.90
CA ALA A 234 3.94 -10.16 -13.53
C ALA A 234 2.91 -9.06 -13.22
N HIS A 235 2.95 -8.47 -12.03
CA HIS A 235 2.05 -7.38 -11.62
C HIS A 235 2.40 -6.09 -12.34
N VAL A 236 3.69 -5.73 -12.39
CA VAL A 236 4.17 -4.56 -13.15
C VAL A 236 3.77 -4.68 -14.61
N LYS A 237 3.99 -5.85 -15.23
CA LYS A 237 3.60 -6.09 -16.62
C LYS A 237 2.10 -5.95 -16.83
N ALA A 238 1.28 -6.55 -15.96
CA ALA A 238 -0.18 -6.44 -16.06
C ALA A 238 -0.67 -4.99 -15.91
N ALA A 239 -0.01 -4.19 -15.05
CA ALA A 239 -0.30 -2.76 -14.94
C ALA A 239 0.08 -2.01 -16.21
N GLN A 240 1.27 -2.24 -16.77
CA GLN A 240 1.72 -1.59 -18.01
C GLN A 240 0.78 -1.90 -19.19
N GLU A 241 0.40 -3.17 -19.34
CA GLU A 241 -0.56 -3.59 -20.39
C GLU A 241 -1.92 -2.92 -20.23
N PHE A 242 -2.43 -2.82 -19.00
CA PHE A 242 -3.70 -2.16 -18.73
C PHE A 242 -3.64 -0.65 -18.97
N LEU A 243 -2.55 -0.02 -18.51
CA LEU A 243 -2.36 1.43 -18.60
C LEU A 243 -2.15 1.92 -20.03
N ALA A 244 -1.62 1.08 -20.93
CA ALA A 244 -1.37 1.44 -22.33
C ALA A 244 -2.58 2.05 -23.05
N ASP A 245 -3.78 1.54 -22.78
CA ASP A 245 -5.04 2.02 -23.36
C ASP A 245 -5.97 2.67 -22.33
N CYS A 246 -5.49 2.95 -21.12
CA CYS A 246 -6.29 3.55 -20.06
C CYS A 246 -6.34 5.07 -20.23
N TYR A 247 -7.53 5.64 -20.34
CA TYR A 247 -7.72 7.10 -20.40
C TYR A 247 -8.46 7.65 -19.18
N LYS A 248 -8.82 6.81 -18.21
CA LYS A 248 -9.66 7.20 -17.08
C LYS A 248 -9.01 6.86 -15.75
N PHE A 249 -8.80 7.86 -14.92
CA PHE A 249 -8.03 7.74 -13.70
C PHE A 249 -8.81 8.28 -12.50
N LEU A 250 -8.84 7.49 -11.43
CA LEU A 250 -9.32 7.90 -10.11
C LEU A 250 -8.17 7.81 -9.12
N ILE A 251 -7.76 8.96 -8.59
CA ILE A 251 -6.65 9.09 -7.66
C ILE A 251 -7.22 9.44 -6.29
N ILE A 252 -6.96 8.61 -5.28
CA ILE A 252 -7.53 8.76 -3.94
C ILE A 252 -6.42 8.69 -2.90
N GLY A 253 -6.35 9.68 -2.03
CA GLY A 253 -5.60 9.58 -0.76
C GLY A 253 -4.10 9.31 -0.90
N THR A 254 -3.46 9.84 -1.94
CA THR A 254 -2.00 9.76 -2.13
C THR A 254 -1.40 11.15 -2.17
N SER A 255 -0.14 11.29 -1.73
CA SER A 255 0.60 12.55 -1.89
C SER A 255 0.95 12.85 -3.35
N GLY A 256 0.91 11.85 -4.25
CA GLY A 256 1.43 12.00 -5.61
C GLY A 256 2.93 12.26 -5.65
N THR A 257 3.67 11.81 -4.63
CA THR A 257 5.13 11.95 -4.54
C THR A 257 5.81 10.59 -4.60
N ASP A 258 5.27 9.65 -5.36
CA ASP A 258 5.77 8.28 -5.49
C ASP A 258 6.35 8.09 -6.91
N ASP A 259 7.69 8.00 -7.05
CA ASP A 259 8.29 7.95 -8.40
C ASP A 259 8.11 6.56 -9.01
N ASP A 260 7.80 5.52 -8.23
CA ASP A 260 7.52 4.20 -8.80
C ASP A 260 6.17 4.26 -9.54
N VAL A 261 5.18 4.96 -8.97
CA VAL A 261 3.92 5.28 -9.66
C VAL A 261 4.17 6.15 -10.89
N MET A 262 4.94 7.23 -10.76
CA MET A 262 5.20 8.13 -11.88
C MET A 262 6.00 7.44 -13.00
N SER A 263 6.96 6.59 -12.64
CA SER A 263 7.76 5.80 -13.59
C SER A 263 6.88 4.76 -14.30
N LEU A 264 5.99 4.10 -13.56
CA LEU A 264 5.04 3.15 -14.14
C LEU A 264 4.12 3.85 -15.15
N LEU A 265 3.53 4.99 -14.79
CA LEU A 265 2.65 5.76 -15.69
C LEU A 265 3.40 6.26 -16.93
N ASN A 266 4.60 6.82 -16.77
CA ASN A 266 5.42 7.29 -17.89
C ASN A 266 5.89 6.15 -18.82
N SER A 267 6.15 4.96 -18.27
CA SER A 267 6.57 3.81 -19.09
C SER A 267 5.42 3.12 -19.83
N SER A 268 4.17 3.37 -19.42
CA SER A 268 3.00 2.67 -19.95
C SER A 268 2.29 3.40 -21.07
N HIS A 269 2.39 4.73 -21.15
CA HIS A 269 1.77 5.51 -22.22
C HIS A 269 2.79 5.80 -23.33
N PRO A 270 2.62 5.24 -24.55
CA PRO A 270 3.37 5.72 -25.70
C PRO A 270 3.02 7.20 -25.94
N GLU A 271 3.91 7.96 -26.60
CA GLU A 271 3.80 9.39 -26.94
C GLU A 271 2.59 9.74 -27.83
N VAL A 272 1.37 9.41 -27.40
CA VAL A 272 0.18 9.42 -28.25
C VAL A 272 -0.61 10.69 -28.02
N ASP A 273 -0.57 11.57 -29.02
CA ASP A 273 -1.37 12.79 -29.19
C ASP A 273 -2.91 12.57 -29.25
N ALA A 274 -3.42 11.37 -28.96
CA ALA A 274 -4.78 11.00 -29.36
C ALA A 274 -5.88 11.37 -28.36
N TYR A 275 -5.65 11.30 -27.04
CA TYR A 275 -6.73 11.57 -26.07
C TYR A 275 -6.22 12.17 -24.75
N ALA A 276 -6.87 13.23 -24.28
CA ALA A 276 -6.64 13.78 -22.95
C ALA A 276 -7.26 12.86 -21.88
N PRO A 277 -6.52 12.47 -20.82
CA PRO A 277 -7.09 11.62 -19.78
C PRO A 277 -8.25 12.30 -19.04
N TYR A 278 -9.22 11.49 -18.60
CA TYR A 278 -10.27 11.88 -17.68
C TYR A 278 -9.84 11.54 -16.25
N VAL A 279 -9.64 12.54 -15.40
CA VAL A 279 -8.99 12.34 -14.10
C VAL A 279 -9.83 12.90 -12.98
N HIS A 280 -10.19 12.07 -12.00
CA HIS A 280 -10.72 12.52 -10.72
C HIS A 280 -9.62 12.40 -9.65
N VAL A 281 -9.37 13.47 -8.91
CA VAL A 281 -8.47 13.47 -7.76
C VAL A 281 -9.24 13.78 -6.49
N VAL A 282 -9.15 12.90 -5.50
CA VAL A 282 -9.92 12.93 -4.26
C VAL A 282 -8.99 12.99 -3.06
N ASP A 283 -9.16 14.02 -2.26
CA ASP A 283 -8.41 14.21 -1.00
C ASP A 283 -9.34 14.81 0.09
N ILE A 284 -8.83 14.97 1.31
CA ILE A 284 -9.56 15.58 2.44
C ILE A 284 -9.79 17.08 2.23
N SER A 285 -9.05 17.72 1.31
CA SER A 285 -9.25 19.11 0.91
C SER A 285 -9.04 19.31 -0.59
N LYS A 286 -9.74 20.29 -1.16
CA LYS A 286 -9.69 20.57 -2.60
C LYS A 286 -8.32 21.09 -3.03
N ASP A 287 -7.65 21.85 -2.17
CA ASP A 287 -6.31 22.40 -2.43
C ASP A 287 -5.23 21.31 -2.45
N GLN A 288 -5.34 20.30 -1.58
CA GLN A 288 -4.48 19.12 -1.64
C GLN A 288 -4.74 18.30 -2.90
N ALA A 289 -6.00 18.02 -3.22
CA ALA A 289 -6.37 17.33 -4.46
C ALA A 289 -5.83 18.05 -5.70
N LYS A 290 -5.88 19.40 -5.72
CA LYS A 290 -5.27 20.21 -6.78
C LYS A 290 -3.75 20.08 -6.82
N THR A 291 -3.09 20.16 -5.67
CA THR A 291 -1.62 20.00 -5.59
C THR A 291 -1.18 18.62 -6.10
N ILE A 292 -1.94 17.57 -5.79
CA ILE A 292 -1.70 16.22 -6.30
C ILE A 292 -1.87 16.20 -7.82
N LEU A 293 -2.98 16.73 -8.34
CA LEU A 293 -3.20 16.82 -9.79
C LEU A 293 -2.05 17.56 -10.50
N ASP A 294 -1.62 18.72 -9.97
CA ASP A 294 -0.53 19.52 -10.52
C ASP A 294 0.78 18.70 -10.56
N ARG A 295 1.08 17.88 -9.54
CA ARG A 295 2.24 16.98 -9.54
C ARG A 295 2.17 15.95 -10.65
N PHE A 296 1.05 15.22 -10.74
CA PHE A 296 0.86 14.23 -11.80
C PHE A 296 0.96 14.86 -13.20
N GLN A 297 0.40 16.06 -13.41
CA GLN A 297 0.51 16.79 -14.68
C GLN A 297 1.95 17.17 -15.03
N ASN A 298 2.76 17.55 -14.03
CA ASN A 298 4.16 17.93 -14.24
C ASN A 298 5.06 16.71 -14.50
N GLU A 299 4.81 15.61 -13.78
CA GLU A 299 5.68 14.44 -13.74
C GLU A 299 5.30 13.34 -14.75
N VAL A 300 4.02 13.22 -15.11
CA VAL A 300 3.54 12.25 -16.11
C VAL A 300 3.41 12.95 -17.47
N GLN A 301 4.30 12.60 -18.41
CA GLN A 301 4.40 13.29 -19.69
C GLN A 301 3.09 13.30 -20.48
N ALA A 302 2.40 12.15 -20.51
CA ALA A 302 1.11 12.01 -21.19
C ALA A 302 -0.01 12.90 -20.62
N TRP A 303 0.17 13.43 -19.41
CA TRP A 303 -0.86 14.19 -18.69
C TRP A 303 -0.62 15.71 -18.72
N ARG A 304 0.50 16.17 -19.30
CA ARG A 304 0.86 17.61 -19.36
C ARG A 304 -0.17 18.48 -20.07
N TRP A 305 -0.94 17.90 -21.00
CA TRP A 305 -1.92 18.63 -21.82
C TRP A 305 -3.37 18.44 -21.35
N LEU A 306 -3.57 18.01 -20.10
CA LEU A 306 -4.87 17.92 -19.45
C LEU A 306 -5.49 19.32 -19.25
N VAL A 307 -6.37 19.74 -20.17
CA VAL A 307 -7.04 21.06 -20.03
C VAL A 307 -8.56 20.93 -19.81
N THR A 308 -9.20 19.81 -20.17
CA THR A 308 -10.68 19.79 -20.26
C THR A 308 -11.40 18.73 -19.42
N GLY A 309 -10.72 17.73 -18.85
CA GLY A 309 -11.36 16.56 -18.21
C GLY A 309 -11.01 16.27 -16.75
N SER A 310 -10.23 17.11 -16.08
CA SER A 310 -9.78 16.84 -14.71
C SER A 310 -10.67 17.52 -13.66
N MET A 311 -11.06 16.76 -12.63
CA MET A 311 -11.86 17.25 -11.50
C MET A 311 -11.18 16.95 -10.17
N THR A 312 -11.28 17.90 -9.23
CA THR A 312 -10.68 17.80 -7.88
C THR A 312 -11.76 17.89 -6.82
N TYR A 313 -11.72 16.95 -5.87
CA TYR A 313 -12.71 16.80 -4.82
C TYR A 313 -12.03 16.83 -3.45
N GLY A 314 -12.55 17.69 -2.58
CA GLY A 314 -12.03 17.91 -1.22
C GLY A 314 -12.95 17.36 -0.13
N GLN A 315 -13.76 16.36 -0.43
CA GLN A 315 -14.74 15.79 0.50
C GLN A 315 -14.22 14.55 1.24
N GLY A 316 -13.01 14.08 0.92
CA GLY A 316 -12.45 12.82 1.40
C GLY A 316 -13.03 11.59 0.71
N PHE A 317 -12.33 10.45 0.85
CA PHE A 317 -12.65 9.20 0.18
C PHE A 317 -14.11 8.75 0.43
N LYS A 318 -14.50 8.68 1.72
CA LYS A 318 -15.85 8.28 2.13
C LYS A 318 -16.96 9.05 1.43
N ASN A 319 -16.93 10.38 1.53
CA ASN A 319 -18.00 11.20 0.98
C ASN A 319 -17.98 11.17 -0.56
N TYR A 320 -16.81 10.97 -1.18
CA TYR A 320 -16.69 10.85 -2.62
C TYR A 320 -17.37 9.56 -3.12
N VAL A 321 -17.05 8.40 -2.54
CA VAL A 321 -17.67 7.12 -2.98
C VAL A 321 -19.17 7.07 -2.73
N SER A 322 -19.67 7.80 -1.72
CA SER A 322 -21.11 7.96 -1.46
C SER A 322 -21.79 9.03 -2.32
N GLY A 323 -21.03 9.83 -3.06
CA GLY A 323 -21.52 10.99 -3.82
C GLY A 323 -22.00 10.65 -5.24
N ASN A 324 -22.61 11.64 -5.88
CA ASN A 324 -22.95 11.54 -7.32
C ASN A 324 -21.68 11.58 -8.18
N GLU A 325 -20.62 12.20 -7.68
CA GLU A 325 -19.32 12.32 -8.35
C GLU A 325 -18.72 10.95 -8.66
N MET A 326 -18.87 9.98 -7.76
CA MET A 326 -18.44 8.59 -7.99
C MET A 326 -19.29 7.90 -9.06
N LYS A 327 -20.61 8.10 -9.03
CA LYS A 327 -21.53 7.54 -10.02
C LYS A 327 -21.27 8.10 -11.42
N ASP A 328 -21.00 9.40 -11.49
CA ASP A 328 -20.62 10.07 -12.73
C ASP A 328 -19.25 9.57 -13.21
N PHE A 329 -18.30 9.35 -12.29
CA PHE A 329 -17.05 8.67 -12.63
C PHE A 329 -17.29 7.25 -13.15
N ALA A 330 -18.23 6.47 -12.62
CA ALA A 330 -18.44 5.09 -13.07
C ALA A 330 -19.11 4.98 -14.46
N LYS A 331 -20.11 5.84 -14.75
CA LYS A 331 -20.98 5.75 -15.96
C LYS A 331 -20.29 5.94 -17.31
N TYR A 332 -19.18 6.68 -17.38
CA TYR A 332 -18.57 7.12 -18.65
C TYR A 332 -17.43 6.23 -19.15
N CYS A 333 -17.67 4.93 -19.34
CA CYS A 333 -16.62 3.98 -19.74
C CYS A 333 -16.97 3.18 -21.02
N HIS A 334 -17.80 3.73 -21.91
CA HIS A 334 -17.94 3.14 -23.24
C HIS A 334 -16.76 3.54 -24.13
N ARG A 335 -15.96 2.54 -24.53
CA ARG A 335 -15.11 2.60 -25.72
C ARG A 335 -15.94 2.74 -26.98
#